data_AF-A0A5K0W390-F1
#
_entry.id   AF-A0A5K0W390-F1
#
_cell.length_a   1.000
_cell.length_b   1.000
_cell.length_c   1.000
_cell.angle_alpha   90.00
_cell.angle_beta   90.00
_cell.angle_gamma   90.00
#
_symmetry.space_group_name_H-M   'P 1'
#
loop_
_entity.id
_entity.type
_entity.pdbx_description
1 polymer ?
#
loop_
_entity_poly.entity_id
_entity_poly.type
_entity_poly.pdbx_seq_one_letter_code
_entity_poly.pdbx_strand_id
1 'polypeptide(L)' 'TQHERHENAQLRAENEKLQAENMRYKEALGNASCPSCGGATALGEMSFDEQHLRIENTRLREE' A
#
# COMPACT_ATOMS: atom_id res chain seq x y z
N THR A 1 2.25 17.21 34.27
CA THR A 1 3.50 17.94 34.66
C THR A 1 4.12 18.63 33.43
N GLN A 2 5.13 19.50 33.59
CA GLN A 2 5.85 20.11 32.43
C GLN A 2 6.50 19.04 31.53
N HIS A 3 7.01 17.98 32.15
CA HIS A 3 7.62 16.85 31.46
C HIS A 3 6.63 16.13 30.52
N GLU A 4 5.45 15.76 31.04
CA GLU A 4 4.38 15.13 30.23
C GLU A 4 3.95 15.99 29.03
N ARG A 5 3.95 17.33 29.16
CA ARG A 5 3.61 18.22 28.04
C ARG A 5 4.65 18.16 26.93
N HIS A 6 5.93 18.09 27.31
CA HIS A 6 7.02 17.96 26.35
C HIS A 6 6.99 16.61 25.64
N GLU A 7 6.81 15.52 26.40
CA GLU A 7 6.65 14.17 25.83
C GLU A 7 5.45 14.09 24.90
N ASN A 8 4.31 14.68 25.28
CA ASN A 8 3.11 14.68 24.43
C ASN A 8 3.34 15.46 23.13
N ALA A 9 4.08 16.58 23.17
CA ALA A 9 4.44 17.34 21.98
C ALA A 9 5.35 16.54 21.04
N GLN A 10 6.33 15.82 21.58
CA GLN A 10 7.21 14.94 20.79
C GLN A 10 6.42 13.81 20.14
N LEU A 11 5.56 13.12 20.90
CA LEU A 11 4.73 12.03 20.38
C LEU A 11 3.77 12.51 19.28
N ARG A 12 3.23 13.73 19.38
CA ARG A 12 2.39 14.32 18.32
C ARG A 12 3.18 14.55 17.04
N ALA A 13 4.38 15.12 17.14
CA ALA A 13 5.25 15.35 15.98
C ALA A 13 5.65 14.03 15.30
N GLU A 14 5.93 12.99 16.08
CA GLU A 14 6.21 11.65 15.54
C GLU A 14 4.98 11.04 14.87
N ASN A 15 3.80 11.20 15.47
CA ASN A 15 2.55 10.71 14.89
C ASN A 15 2.24 11.39 13.55
N GLU A 16 2.42 12.71 13.45
CA GLU A 16 2.26 13.45 12.20
C GLU A 16 3.23 12.95 11.11
N LYS A 17 4.49 12.70 11.47
CA LYS A 17 5.46 12.12 10.55
C LYS A 17 5.04 10.74 10.06
N LEU A 18 4.62 9.86 10.97
CA LEU A 18 4.16 8.51 10.64
C LEU A 18 2.90 8.55 9.76
N GLN A 19 1.97 9.47 10.01
CA GLN A 19 0.79 9.66 9.17
C GLN A 19 1.16 10.09 7.75
N ALA A 20 2.09 11.03 7.60
CA ALA A 20 2.58 11.46 6.29
C ALA A 20 3.26 10.33 5.52
N GLU A 21 4.09 9.51 6.20
CA GLU A 21 4.71 8.33 5.60
C GLU A 21 3.65 7.28 5.20
N ASN A 22 2.67 7.01 6.07
CA ASN A 22 1.59 6.07 5.78
C ASN A 22 0.76 6.48 4.56
N MET A 23 0.47 7.78 4.42
CA MET A 23 -0.21 8.32 3.25
C MET A 23 0.59 8.08 1.96
N ARG A 24 1.89 8.39 1.98
CA ARG A 24 2.80 8.15 0.85
C ARG A 24 2.86 6.68 0.46
N TYR A 25 2.92 5.76 1.43
CA TYR A 25 2.90 4.33 1.14
C TYR A 25 1.59 3.87 0.53
N LYS A 26 0.45 4.37 1.03
CA LYS A 26 -0.87 4.06 0.45
C LYS A 26 -0.99 4.52 -0.99
N GLU A 27 -0.53 5.72 -1.31
CA GLU A 27 -0.49 6.23 -2.69
C GLU A 27 0.42 5.38 -3.59
N ALA A 28 1.62 5.05 -3.11
CA ALA A 28 2.57 4.23 -3.86
C ALA A 28 2.01 2.81 -4.13
N LEU A 29 1.33 2.21 -3.15
CA LEU A 29 0.71 0.89 -3.29
C LEU A 29 -0.53 0.91 -4.16
N GLY A 30 -1.34 1.98 -4.11
CA GLY A 30 -2.50 2.15 -4.99
C GLY A 30 -2.10 2.31 -6.46
N ASN A 31 -0.96 2.97 -6.71
CA ASN A 31 -0.43 3.17 -8.06
C ASN A 31 0.52 2.04 -8.51
N ALA A 32 0.88 1.12 -7.63
CA ALA A 32 1.68 -0.02 -8.01
C ALA A 32 0.83 -0.95 -8.89
N SER A 33 1.38 -1.36 -10.03
CA SER A 33 0.76 -2.33 -10.92
C SER A 33 1.76 -3.44 -11.21
N CYS A 34 1.27 -4.67 -11.32
CA CYS A 34 2.10 -5.80 -11.69
C CYS A 34 2.57 -5.63 -13.15
N PRO A 35 3.88 -5.64 -13.45
CA PRO A 35 4.39 -5.45 -14.80
C PRO A 35 4.02 -6.60 -15.75
N SER A 36 3.69 -7.78 -15.22
CA SER A 36 3.36 -8.97 -16.00
C SER A 36 1.86 -9.18 -16.24
N CYS A 37 0.98 -8.65 -15.38
CA CYS A 37 -0.48 -8.83 -15.53
C CYS A 37 -1.27 -7.52 -15.63
N GLY A 38 -0.62 -6.35 -15.49
CA GLY A 38 -1.27 -5.03 -15.55
C GLY A 38 -2.31 -4.76 -14.45
N GLY A 39 -2.52 -5.71 -13.54
CA GLY A 39 -3.43 -5.57 -12.41
C GLY A 39 -2.88 -4.62 -11.36
N ALA A 40 -3.75 -3.82 -10.75
CA ALA A 40 -3.42 -3.02 -9.59
C ALA A 40 -2.87 -3.94 -8.49
N THR A 41 -1.72 -3.58 -7.92
CA THR A 41 -1.09 -4.27 -6.77
C THR A 41 -1.79 -3.90 -5.45
N ALA A 42 -2.86 -3.10 -5.51
CA ALA A 42 -3.68 -2.76 -4.37
C ALA A 42 -4.23 -4.04 -3.70
N LEU A 43 -3.59 -4.40 -2.58
CA LEU A 43 -4.01 -5.45 -1.66
C LEU A 43 -5.42 -5.12 -1.13
N GLY A 44 -6.46 -5.61 -1.81
CA GLY A 44 -7.83 -5.50 -1.32
C GLY A 44 -8.93 -5.36 -2.39
N GLU A 45 -8.60 -4.98 -3.63
CA GLU A 45 -9.63 -4.76 -4.66
C GLU A 45 -9.81 -5.94 -5.64
N MET A 46 -8.82 -6.83 -5.74
CA MET A 46 -8.91 -8.04 -6.57
C MET A 46 -9.14 -9.27 -5.71
N SER A 47 -10.14 -10.08 -6.07
CA SER A 47 -10.32 -11.41 -5.48
C SER A 47 -9.16 -12.33 -5.90
N PHE A 48 -8.82 -13.29 -5.05
CA PHE A 48 -7.77 -14.26 -5.32
C PHE A 48 -8.02 -15.03 -6.63
N ASP A 49 -9.29 -15.35 -6.92
CA ASP A 49 -9.70 -16.04 -8.14
C ASP A 49 -9.46 -15.20 -9.39
N GLU A 50 -9.77 -13.90 -9.33
CA GLU A 50 -9.53 -12.99 -10.45
C GLU A 50 -8.03 -12.80 -10.72
N GLN A 51 -7.22 -12.75 -9.67
CA GLN A 51 -5.77 -12.73 -9.81
C GLN A 51 -5.25 -14.01 -10.49
N HIS A 52 -5.73 -15.18 -10.07
CA HIS A 52 -5.31 -16.47 -10.63
C HIS A 52 -5.68 -16.61 -12.12
N LEU A 53 -6.91 -16.24 -12.48
CA LEU A 53 -7.38 -16.24 -13.88
C LEU A 53 -6.55 -15.32 -14.79
N ARG A 54 -6.13 -14.15 -14.31
CA ARG A 54 -5.28 -13.23 -15.08
C ARG A 54 -3.88 -13.81 -15.31
N ILE A 55 -3.29 -14.41 -14.27
CA ILE A 55 -1.98 -15.08 -14.38
C ILE A 55 -2.05 -16.21 -15.42
N GLU A 56 -3.09 -17.02 -15.36
CA GLU A 56 -3.28 -18.14 -16.29
C GLU A 56 -3.50 -17.66 -17.74
N ASN A 57 -4.30 -16.61 -17.95
CA ASN A 57 -4.47 -16.00 -19.27
C ASN A 57 -3.17 -15.41 -19.84
N THR A 58 -2.32 -14.79 -19.01
CA THR A 58 -1.01 -14.30 -19.46
C THR A 58 -0.15 -15.47 -19.92
N ARG A 59 -0.09 -16.56 -19.15
CA ARG A 59 0.67 -17.76 -19.52
C ARG A 59 0.16 -18.37 -20.83
N LEU A 60 -1.15 -18.50 -21.00
CA LEU A 60 -1.76 -19.02 -22.23
C LEU A 60 -1.53 -18.13 -23.45
N ARG A 61 -1.27 -16.83 -23.26
CA ARG A 61 -0.93 -15.91 -24.37
C ARG A 61 0.53 -16.02 -24.83
N GLU A 62 1.40 -16.60 -24.00
CA GLU A 62 2.81 -16.83 -24.32
C GLU A 62 3.04 -18.20 -25.01
N GLU A 63 2.01 -19.05 -25.06
CA GLU A 63 1.93 -20.30 -25.84
C GLU A 63 1.53 -20.02 -27.30
#